data_AF-A0A0Q6R7Q1-F1
#
_entry.id   AF-A0A0Q6R7Q1-F1
#
_cell.length_a   1.000
_cell.length_b   1.000
_cell.length_c   1.000
_cell.angle_alpha   90.00
_cell.angle_beta   90.00
_cell.angle_gamma   90.00
#
_symmetry.space_group_name_H-M   'P 1'
#
loop_
_entity.id
_entity.type
_entity.pdbx_description
1 polymer ?
#
loop_
_entity_poly.entity_id
_entity_poly.type
_entity_poly.pdbx_seq_one_letter_code
_entity_poly.pdbx_strand_id
1 'polypeptide(L)'
;MVHGRARSVAEGLEPAGGDDLATALPESLTIEVALPAPVHEAPEEETAVALVGTGIDPSVIEVLESGTTSISLSEPAIVAVTTPASPADTGSVAIADYSRRERMAGADVGPESAAMLTADRLIDPRRGPRSAPEGAWQRFVYRATLTRVNLGDSARVRARKELDARIDAVLEGGARFVPVLTRKGGVGKTTITTLLGMALATVREDRIIAIDANPDRGTLAERVTKQTRATVRDVVNRAASIQGFTDFTKLVSRDTTRLDILASDTDPMLSEAFDENDYNVVADLAARYYSIVLTDCGTGIVHSVMRATLQRADSIVIVSGGSVDEARLASETLTWLEANGYGELVRNAVVAINTATQGTNLVKLEEIEAHFASRVRQIVRIPYDEQLAAGSVIHWNDLRPLTRQSARELAAIVIDGMPDRES
;
A
#
# COMPACT_ATOMS: atom_id res chain seq x y z
N MET A 1 -38.78 18.73 -71.27
CA MET A 1 -37.95 18.10 -72.31
C MET A 1 -37.29 16.88 -71.68
N VAL A 2 -37.69 15.68 -72.13
CA VAL A 2 -36.99 14.37 -72.10
C VAL A 2 -36.38 13.93 -70.75
N HIS A 3 -37.11 13.22 -69.88
CA HIS A 3 -37.21 11.74 -69.78
C HIS A 3 -35.88 10.98 -69.66
N GLY A 4 -35.55 10.59 -68.42
CA GLY A 4 -34.66 9.47 -68.14
C GLY A 4 -35.32 8.12 -68.43
N ARG A 5 -34.53 7.13 -68.83
CA ARG A 5 -34.96 5.74 -68.94
C ARG A 5 -33.81 4.78 -68.65
N ALA A 6 -34.15 3.79 -67.83
CA ALA A 6 -33.36 2.68 -67.35
C ALA A 6 -33.02 1.63 -68.42
N ARG A 7 -32.04 0.76 -68.11
CA ARG A 7 -31.92 -0.69 -68.42
C ARG A 7 -30.68 -1.21 -67.67
N SER A 8 -30.69 -2.21 -66.76
CA SER A 8 -31.23 -3.59 -66.74
C SER A 8 -30.36 -4.63 -67.49
N VAL A 9 -29.71 -5.49 -66.69
CA VAL A 9 -29.55 -6.97 -66.82
C VAL A 9 -28.57 -7.54 -67.86
N ALA A 10 -27.62 -8.37 -67.38
CA ALA A 10 -27.34 -9.79 -67.77
C ALA A 10 -25.92 -10.17 -67.27
N GLU A 11 -25.72 -11.12 -66.35
CA GLU A 11 -25.79 -12.59 -66.50
C GLU A 11 -24.49 -13.20 -67.11
N GLY A 12 -23.69 -13.82 -66.23
CA GLY A 12 -22.93 -15.06 -66.43
C GLY A 12 -21.80 -15.14 -67.48
N LEU A 13 -20.55 -15.22 -67.01
CA LEU A 13 -19.56 -16.17 -67.52
C LEU A 13 -18.39 -16.37 -66.53
N GLU A 14 -18.21 -17.60 -66.06
CA GLU A 14 -17.00 -18.16 -65.43
C GLU A 14 -16.60 -19.39 -66.28
N PRO A 15 -15.39 -19.96 -66.17
CA PRO A 15 -14.06 -19.38 -65.91
C PRO A 15 -13.03 -19.87 -66.96
N ALA A 16 -11.92 -19.15 -67.15
CA ALA A 16 -10.76 -19.69 -67.87
C ALA A 16 -9.44 -19.18 -67.29
N GLY A 17 -8.82 -20.05 -66.49
CA GLY A 17 -7.40 -20.38 -66.47
C GLY A 17 -6.35 -19.27 -66.56
N GLY A 18 -5.51 -19.23 -65.53
CA GLY A 18 -4.06 -19.14 -65.71
C GLY A 18 -3.47 -17.77 -65.48
N ASP A 19 -2.89 -17.63 -64.29
CA ASP A 19 -1.72 -16.82 -63.93
C ASP A 19 -1.69 -15.31 -64.25
N ASP A 20 -1.41 -14.58 -63.16
CA ASP A 20 -0.65 -13.33 -63.13
C ASP A 20 -1.41 -12.01 -63.33
N LEU A 21 -2.11 -11.58 -62.27
CA LEU A 21 -2.53 -10.18 -62.06
C LEU A 21 -2.19 -9.68 -60.65
N ALA A 22 -1.07 -10.17 -60.08
CA ALA A 22 -0.48 -9.63 -58.86
C ALA A 22 0.42 -8.39 -59.11
N THR A 23 0.20 -7.67 -60.21
CA THR A 23 1.02 -6.50 -60.57
C THR A 23 0.15 -5.36 -61.10
N ALA A 24 -0.59 -4.70 -60.22
CA ALA A 24 -0.97 -3.28 -60.30
C ALA A 24 -1.98 -2.93 -59.20
N LEU A 25 -1.54 -2.85 -57.94
CA LEU A 25 -2.26 -2.11 -56.90
C LEU A 25 -1.29 -1.10 -56.28
N PRO A 26 -1.65 0.19 -56.19
CA PRO A 26 -0.81 1.19 -55.54
C PRO A 26 -0.71 0.92 -54.03
N GLU A 27 0.46 1.15 -53.44
CA GLU A 27 0.81 0.85 -52.03
C GLU A 27 0.03 1.66 -50.97
N SER A 28 -0.86 2.56 -51.37
CA SER A 28 -1.79 3.22 -50.43
C SER A 28 -3.00 3.80 -51.16
N LEU A 29 -4.21 3.38 -50.76
CA LEU A 29 -5.48 3.99 -51.13
C LEU A 29 -5.94 4.88 -49.98
N THR A 30 -5.76 6.20 -50.12
CA THR A 30 -6.31 7.19 -49.18
C THR A 30 -7.71 7.59 -49.65
N ILE A 31 -8.74 7.22 -48.89
CA ILE A 31 -10.11 7.67 -49.12
C ILE A 31 -10.38 8.82 -48.14
N GLU A 32 -10.47 10.04 -48.66
CA GLU A 32 -10.95 11.19 -47.88
C GLU A 32 -12.48 11.15 -47.83
N VAL A 33 -13.02 10.84 -46.64
CA VAL A 33 -14.44 10.99 -46.34
C VAL A 33 -14.63 12.30 -45.57
N ALA A 34 -15.13 13.33 -46.26
CA ALA A 34 -15.53 14.58 -45.62
C ALA A 34 -16.85 14.35 -44.85
N LEU A 35 -16.77 14.23 -43.53
CA LEU A 35 -17.94 14.27 -42.64
C LEU A 35 -18.40 15.73 -42.47
N PRO A 36 -19.71 16.03 -42.55
CA PRO A 36 -20.21 17.38 -42.30
C PRO A 36 -19.94 17.79 -40.84
N ALA A 37 -19.48 19.03 -40.65
CA ALA A 37 -19.19 19.58 -39.33
C ALA A 37 -20.46 19.61 -38.46
N PRO A 38 -20.39 19.18 -37.19
CA PRO A 38 -21.50 19.39 -36.27
C PRO A 38 -21.62 20.88 -35.97
N VAL A 39 -22.73 21.48 -36.39
CA VAL A 39 -23.13 22.82 -35.94
C VAL A 39 -23.61 22.66 -34.50
N HIS A 40 -22.79 23.08 -33.54
CA HIS A 40 -23.22 23.18 -32.16
C HIS A 40 -24.01 24.48 -32.00
N GLU A 41 -25.33 24.38 -31.95
CA GLU A 41 -26.20 25.48 -31.52
C GLU A 41 -26.22 25.45 -29.98
N ALA A 42 -25.77 26.53 -29.35
CA ALA A 42 -25.76 26.66 -27.90
C ALA A 42 -27.20 26.76 -27.38
N PRO A 43 -27.56 26.07 -26.29
CA PRO A 43 -28.88 26.21 -25.69
C PRO A 43 -29.07 27.63 -25.10
N GLU A 44 -30.26 28.21 -25.29
CA GLU A 44 -30.60 29.61 -24.97
C GLU A 44 -30.55 30.00 -23.47
N GLU A 45 -30.12 29.12 -22.57
CA GLU A 45 -30.03 29.41 -21.13
C GLU A 45 -28.70 30.06 -20.68
N GLU A 46 -27.81 30.41 -21.59
CA GLU A 46 -26.52 31.07 -21.28
C GLU A 46 -26.50 32.60 -21.51
N THR A 47 -27.67 33.26 -21.54
CA THR A 47 -27.78 34.72 -21.72
C THR A 47 -28.18 35.49 -20.46
N ALA A 48 -27.81 35.01 -19.26
CA ALA A 48 -28.15 35.70 -18.03
C ALA A 48 -27.14 35.57 -16.87
N VAL A 49 -25.84 35.80 -17.09
CA VAL A 49 -24.94 36.24 -15.99
C VAL A 49 -23.88 37.23 -16.48
N ALA A 50 -24.31 38.43 -16.88
CA ALA A 50 -23.42 39.58 -16.94
C ALA A 50 -23.24 40.12 -15.51
N LEU A 51 -22.16 39.73 -14.84
CA LEU A 51 -21.74 40.36 -13.58
C LEU A 51 -21.25 41.78 -13.88
N VAL A 52 -21.94 42.75 -13.28
CA VAL A 52 -21.60 44.17 -13.26
C VAL A 52 -20.22 44.34 -12.61
N GLY A 53 -19.24 44.79 -13.41
CA GLY A 53 -17.95 45.24 -12.92
C GLY A 53 -18.12 46.54 -12.12
N THR A 54 -18.03 46.45 -10.79
CA THR A 54 -17.82 47.61 -9.92
C THR A 54 -16.32 47.83 -9.79
N GLY A 55 -15.83 48.93 -10.35
CA GLY A 55 -14.45 49.37 -10.19
C GLY A 55 -14.20 49.77 -8.74
N ILE A 56 -13.20 49.16 -8.12
CA ILE A 56 -12.69 49.56 -6.80
C ILE A 56 -11.58 50.60 -7.04
N ASP A 57 -11.79 51.80 -6.50
CA ASP A 57 -10.89 52.94 -6.55
C ASP A 57 -9.76 52.75 -5.50
N PRO A 58 -8.46 52.74 -5.87
CA PRO A 58 -7.36 52.44 -4.95
C PRO A 58 -6.91 53.65 -4.10
N SER A 59 -7.78 54.61 -3.79
CA SER A 59 -7.39 55.87 -3.12
C SER A 59 -7.94 56.10 -1.70
N VAL A 60 -8.52 55.09 -1.03
CA VAL A 60 -8.94 55.21 0.38
C VAL A 60 -8.06 54.33 1.28
N ILE A 61 -7.02 54.95 1.85
CA ILE A 61 -6.24 54.41 2.97
C ILE A 61 -6.92 54.93 4.25
N GLU A 62 -7.74 54.09 4.89
CA GLU A 62 -8.06 54.29 6.31
C GLU A 62 -7.00 53.58 7.15
N VAL A 63 -6.14 54.39 7.76
CA VAL A 63 -5.20 53.99 8.80
C VAL A 63 -6.00 53.70 10.06
N LEU A 64 -6.20 52.42 10.38
CA LEU A 64 -6.63 52.01 11.72
C LEU A 64 -5.37 51.72 12.56
N GLU A 65 -5.31 52.43 13.67
CA GLU A 65 -4.18 52.55 14.59
C GLU A 65 -3.71 51.20 15.15
N SER A 66 -2.39 51.07 15.25
CA SER A 66 -1.73 49.98 15.99
C SER A 66 -2.04 50.08 17.48
N GLY A 67 -2.96 49.25 17.97
CA GLY A 67 -3.14 48.99 19.39
C GLY A 67 -2.09 47.99 19.90
N THR A 68 -0.94 48.49 20.32
CA THR A 68 0.06 47.69 21.06
C THR A 68 -0.51 47.31 22.44
N THR A 69 -0.83 46.03 22.64
CA THR A 69 -1.09 45.48 23.98
C THR A 69 0.16 44.76 24.46
N SER A 70 0.88 45.39 25.40
CA SER A 70 2.03 44.79 26.08
C SER A 70 1.54 43.77 27.11
N ILE A 71 1.84 42.49 26.90
CA ILE A 71 1.64 41.44 27.90
C ILE A 71 2.90 41.40 28.77
N SER A 72 2.77 41.72 30.06
CA SER A 72 3.85 41.58 31.03
C SER A 72 3.98 40.10 31.42
N LEU A 73 5.10 39.47 31.05
CA LEU A 73 5.46 38.12 31.52
C LEU A 73 6.10 38.23 32.89
N SER A 74 5.37 37.80 33.92
CA SER A 74 5.88 37.62 35.28
C SER A 74 6.53 36.25 35.39
N GLU A 75 7.82 36.19 35.70
CA GLU A 75 8.54 34.93 35.97
C GLU A 75 7.97 34.25 37.23
N PRO A 76 7.60 32.95 37.20
CA PRO A 76 7.37 32.20 38.41
C PRO A 76 8.72 31.84 39.05
N ALA A 77 8.89 32.29 40.30
CA ALA A 77 10.02 31.98 41.16
C ALA A 77 10.28 30.47 41.24
N ILE A 78 11.51 30.08 40.92
CA ILE A 78 12.04 28.74 41.13
C ILE A 78 12.19 28.54 42.65
N VAL A 79 11.28 27.79 43.25
CA VAL A 79 11.46 27.29 44.62
C VAL A 79 12.39 26.09 44.55
N ALA A 80 13.62 26.29 45.01
CA ALA A 80 14.60 25.23 45.20
C ALA A 80 14.08 24.21 46.23
N VAL A 81 13.68 23.03 45.77
CA VAL A 81 13.45 21.88 46.65
C VAL A 81 14.81 21.29 46.99
N THR A 82 15.25 21.56 48.21
CA THR A 82 16.41 20.94 48.85
C THR A 82 16.21 19.42 48.94
N THR A 83 17.14 18.69 48.33
CA THR A 83 17.31 17.23 48.46
C THR A 83 17.64 16.89 49.91
N PRO A 84 16.90 15.99 50.59
CA PRO A 84 17.38 15.39 51.83
C PRO A 84 18.38 14.28 51.52
N ALA A 85 19.49 14.34 52.26
CA ALA A 85 20.59 13.40 52.22
C ALA A 85 20.19 11.95 52.56
N SER A 86 20.97 11.03 51.98
CA SER A 86 21.04 9.61 52.30
C SER A 86 21.31 9.35 53.80
N PRO A 87 20.65 8.38 54.45
CA PRO A 87 21.20 7.70 55.60
C PRO A 87 21.96 6.45 55.16
N ALA A 88 23.22 6.39 55.59
CA ALA A 88 24.04 5.20 55.55
C ALA A 88 23.48 4.10 56.48
N ASP A 89 23.71 2.87 56.04
CA ASP A 89 24.09 1.70 56.82
C ASP A 89 23.08 1.11 57.82
N THR A 90 22.49 -0.04 57.45
CA THR A 90 22.24 -1.13 58.39
C THR A 90 22.06 -2.46 57.64
N GLY A 91 22.96 -3.41 57.93
CA GLY A 91 22.59 -4.82 58.03
C GLY A 91 22.78 -5.69 56.79
N SER A 92 24.01 -6.14 56.57
CA SER A 92 24.32 -7.33 55.77
C SER A 92 23.57 -8.56 56.29
N VAL A 93 22.62 -9.10 55.50
CA VAL A 93 22.09 -10.45 55.72
C VAL A 93 22.86 -11.39 54.80
N ALA A 94 23.62 -12.28 55.42
CA ALA A 94 24.50 -13.26 54.80
C ALA A 94 23.77 -14.09 53.73
N ILE A 95 24.30 -14.06 52.50
CA ILE A 95 23.98 -15.05 51.48
C ILE A 95 24.68 -16.33 51.90
N ALA A 96 23.91 -17.28 52.44
CA ALA A 96 24.38 -18.63 52.67
C ALA A 96 24.65 -19.30 51.31
N ASP A 97 25.91 -19.69 51.09
CA ASP A 97 26.34 -20.51 49.97
C ASP A 97 25.56 -21.83 49.92
N TYR A 98 24.56 -21.90 49.06
CA TYR A 98 23.96 -23.18 48.69
C TYR A 98 24.92 -23.93 47.79
N SER A 99 25.56 -24.93 48.39
CA SER A 99 26.49 -25.83 47.74
C SER A 99 25.90 -26.48 46.49
N ARG A 100 26.74 -26.62 45.46
CA ARG A 100 26.48 -27.19 44.13
C ARG A 100 25.95 -28.65 44.14
N ARG A 101 25.69 -29.25 45.31
CA ARG A 101 25.30 -30.66 45.48
C ARG A 101 23.79 -30.91 45.56
N GLU A 102 22.95 -29.88 45.71
CA GLU A 102 21.48 -30.01 45.78
C GLU A 102 20.76 -29.94 44.41
N ARG A 103 21.47 -29.69 43.31
CA ARG A 103 20.86 -29.66 41.96
C ARG A 103 20.51 -31.04 41.36
N MET A 104 20.70 -32.14 42.09
CA MET A 104 20.47 -33.51 41.57
C MET A 104 19.38 -34.32 42.30
N ALA A 105 18.56 -33.72 43.15
CA ALA A 105 17.40 -34.40 43.72
C ALA A 105 16.10 -33.79 43.19
N GLY A 106 15.36 -34.57 42.40
CA GLY A 106 14.00 -34.24 42.01
C GLY A 106 13.03 -34.50 43.16
N ALA A 107 12.34 -33.44 43.60
CA ALA A 107 11.04 -33.37 44.28
C ALA A 107 10.78 -31.86 44.49
N ASP A 108 9.62 -31.26 44.23
CA ASP A 108 8.31 -31.63 44.74
C ASP A 108 7.16 -31.07 43.86
N VAL A 109 6.06 -31.82 43.81
CA VAL A 109 4.76 -31.39 43.28
C VAL A 109 3.92 -30.89 44.46
N GLY A 110 3.92 -29.58 44.66
CA GLY A 110 2.98 -28.87 45.54
C GLY A 110 2.43 -27.63 44.81
N PRO A 111 1.24 -27.11 45.16
CA PRO A 111 0.72 -25.90 44.56
C PRO A 111 1.70 -24.73 44.84
N GLU A 112 2.18 -24.09 43.76
CA GLU A 112 3.15 -23.00 43.86
C GLU A 112 2.58 -21.83 44.68
N SER A 113 3.37 -21.31 45.62
CA SER A 113 3.01 -20.17 46.46
C SER A 113 2.86 -18.89 45.62
N ALA A 114 1.88 -18.03 45.94
CA ALA A 114 1.64 -16.77 45.26
C ALA A 114 2.87 -15.82 45.23
N ALA A 115 3.82 -16.00 46.15
CA ALA A 115 5.09 -15.27 46.15
C ALA A 115 6.04 -15.64 44.99
N MET A 116 5.76 -16.72 44.26
CA MET A 116 6.51 -17.17 43.07
C MET A 116 6.02 -16.50 41.77
N LEU A 117 4.92 -15.75 41.82
CA LEU A 117 4.38 -14.96 40.70
C LEU A 117 5.03 -13.57 40.64
N THR A 118 6.33 -13.52 40.32
CA THR A 118 6.98 -12.24 40.01
C THR A 118 6.70 -11.84 38.56
N ALA A 119 6.52 -10.55 38.30
CA ALA A 119 6.31 -10.01 36.96
C ALA A 119 7.42 -10.46 35.99
N ASP A 120 8.67 -10.49 36.45
CA ASP A 120 9.82 -10.98 35.68
C ASP A 120 9.73 -12.47 35.30
N ARG A 121 9.06 -13.31 36.11
CA ARG A 121 8.89 -14.74 35.82
C ARG A 121 7.75 -14.99 34.83
N LEU A 122 6.75 -14.10 34.78
CA LEU A 122 5.68 -14.13 33.78
C LEU A 122 6.14 -13.60 32.42
N ILE A 123 7.14 -12.71 32.42
CA ILE A 123 7.64 -12.04 31.22
C ILE A 123 8.84 -12.77 30.59
N ASP A 124 9.54 -13.69 31.30
CA ASP A 124 10.66 -14.45 30.73
C ASP A 124 10.21 -15.37 29.57
N PRO A 125 10.51 -15.03 28.29
CA PRO A 125 10.09 -15.81 27.14
C PRO A 125 10.81 -17.16 27.05
N ARG A 126 11.86 -17.37 27.87
CA ARG A 126 12.65 -18.61 27.88
C ARG A 126 12.02 -19.72 28.73
N ARG A 127 10.95 -19.43 29.48
CA ARG A 127 10.32 -20.38 30.43
C ARG A 127 8.78 -20.41 30.39
N GLY A 128 8.15 -19.87 29.35
CA GLY A 128 6.72 -20.10 29.13
C GLY A 128 6.41 -21.60 28.94
N PRO A 129 5.22 -22.09 29.33
CA PRO A 129 4.81 -23.46 29.02
C PRO A 129 4.97 -23.66 27.51
N ARG A 130 5.81 -24.63 27.11
CA ARG A 130 6.12 -24.92 25.70
C ARG A 130 4.83 -24.88 24.91
N SER A 131 4.67 -23.86 24.05
CA SER A 131 3.45 -23.65 23.27
C SER A 131 3.06 -24.97 22.60
N ALA A 132 1.79 -25.35 22.72
CA ALA A 132 1.31 -26.61 22.18
C ALA A 132 1.65 -26.67 20.67
N PRO A 133 2.27 -27.75 20.19
CA PRO A 133 2.72 -27.82 18.82
C PRO A 133 1.51 -27.76 17.87
N GLU A 134 1.62 -26.96 16.82
CA GLU A 134 0.58 -26.87 15.81
C GLU A 134 0.82 -27.91 14.70
N GLY A 135 -0.25 -28.65 14.38
CA GLY A 135 -0.24 -29.75 13.41
C GLY A 135 -1.05 -30.93 13.93
N ALA A 136 -1.86 -31.56 13.06
CA ALA A 136 -2.79 -32.61 13.47
C ALA A 136 -2.07 -33.80 14.14
N TRP A 137 -0.92 -34.20 13.59
CA TRP A 137 -0.11 -35.31 14.11
C TRP A 137 0.67 -34.93 15.38
N GLN A 138 1.32 -33.76 15.38
CA GLN A 138 2.11 -33.28 16.52
C GLN A 138 1.19 -33.02 17.72
N ARG A 139 0.01 -32.44 17.49
CA ARG A 139 -1.01 -32.23 18.52
C ARG A 139 -1.68 -33.52 18.98
N PHE A 140 -1.76 -34.54 18.11
CA PHE A 140 -2.21 -35.87 18.49
C PHE A 140 -1.18 -36.55 19.41
N VAL A 141 0.10 -36.60 19.04
CA VAL A 141 1.17 -37.17 19.88
C VAL A 141 1.31 -36.39 21.19
N TYR A 142 1.25 -35.06 21.14
CA TYR A 142 1.30 -34.21 22.33
C TYR A 142 0.14 -34.49 23.29
N ARG A 143 -1.08 -34.73 22.77
CA ARG A 143 -2.25 -35.11 23.60
C ARG A 143 -2.18 -36.57 24.07
N ALA A 144 -1.80 -37.50 23.20
CA ALA A 144 -1.71 -38.92 23.50
C ALA A 144 -0.62 -39.24 24.54
N THR A 145 0.45 -38.44 24.59
CA THR A 145 1.54 -38.57 25.57
C THR A 145 1.30 -37.76 26.85
N LEU A 146 0.08 -37.24 27.08
CA LEU A 146 -0.25 -36.36 28.22
C LEU A 146 0.77 -35.22 28.37
N THR A 147 1.05 -34.52 27.28
CA THR A 147 2.00 -33.39 27.15
C THR A 147 3.46 -33.71 27.47
N ARG A 148 3.84 -34.99 27.68
CA ARG A 148 5.23 -35.38 27.95
C ARG A 148 6.15 -35.30 26.74
N VAL A 149 5.63 -35.50 25.53
CA VAL A 149 6.42 -35.45 24.29
C VAL A 149 5.91 -34.32 23.40
N ASN A 150 6.69 -33.25 23.29
CA ASN A 150 6.46 -32.18 22.33
C ASN A 150 7.39 -32.36 21.13
N LEU A 151 6.83 -32.81 20.00
CA LEU A 151 7.56 -32.98 18.73
C LEU A 151 7.94 -31.64 18.06
N GLY A 152 7.54 -30.52 18.65
CA GLY A 152 7.68 -29.19 18.08
C GLY A 152 6.69 -28.95 16.95
N ASP A 153 6.77 -27.75 16.38
CA ASP A 153 5.94 -27.35 15.25
C ASP A 153 6.37 -28.06 13.95
N SER A 154 5.40 -28.40 13.11
CA SER A 154 5.68 -28.93 11.77
C SER A 154 6.51 -27.92 10.94
N ALA A 155 7.28 -28.40 9.95
CA ALA A 155 8.08 -27.51 9.09
C ALA A 155 7.25 -26.39 8.44
N ARG A 156 6.00 -26.71 8.04
CA ARG A 156 5.05 -25.73 7.48
C ARG A 156 4.63 -24.67 8.50
N VAL A 157 4.38 -25.08 9.74
CA VAL A 157 4.04 -24.14 10.83
C VAL A 157 5.23 -23.27 11.17
N ARG A 158 6.45 -23.83 11.24
CA ARG A 158 7.66 -23.06 11.49
C ARG A 158 7.90 -22.01 10.41
N ALA A 159 7.82 -22.40 9.14
CA ALA A 159 7.94 -21.46 8.02
C ALA A 159 6.88 -20.35 8.06
N ARG A 160 5.63 -20.69 8.43
CA ARG A 160 4.57 -19.70 8.62
C ARG A 160 4.88 -18.73 9.77
N LYS A 161 5.27 -19.25 10.94
CA LYS A 161 5.61 -18.43 12.11
C LYS A 161 6.83 -17.54 11.87
N GLU A 162 7.83 -18.04 11.13
CA GLU A 162 9.00 -17.26 10.72
C GLU A 162 8.59 -16.12 9.77
N LEU A 163 7.71 -16.40 8.81
CA LEU A 163 7.16 -15.36 7.93
C LEU A 163 6.32 -14.34 8.71
N ASP A 164 5.50 -14.78 9.66
CA ASP A 164 4.74 -13.89 10.56
C ASP A 164 5.69 -13.00 11.38
N ALA A 165 6.75 -13.57 11.94
CA ALA A 165 7.74 -12.81 12.71
C ALA A 165 8.48 -11.76 11.86
N ARG A 166 8.77 -12.05 10.58
CA ARG A 166 9.33 -11.06 9.64
C ARG A 166 8.37 -9.92 9.36
N ILE A 167 7.10 -10.24 9.09
CA ILE A 167 6.05 -9.23 8.84
C ILE A 167 5.80 -8.38 10.08
N ASP A 168 5.86 -8.95 11.28
CA ASP A 168 5.62 -8.29 12.56
C ASP A 168 6.87 -7.61 13.15
N ALA A 169 7.96 -7.50 12.38
CA ALA A 169 9.16 -6.81 12.82
C ALA A 169 8.84 -5.38 13.28
N VAL A 170 9.46 -4.96 14.39
CA VAL A 170 9.28 -3.62 14.96
C VAL A 170 9.90 -2.58 14.03
N LEU A 171 9.16 -1.53 13.73
CA LEU A 171 9.60 -0.42 12.88
C LEU A 171 9.87 0.80 13.76
N GLU A 172 11.14 1.18 13.92
CA GLU A 172 11.54 2.34 14.73
C GLU A 172 11.47 3.65 13.93
N GLY A 173 11.28 4.80 14.58
CA GLY A 173 11.32 6.10 13.91
C GLY A 173 10.06 6.46 13.08
N GLY A 174 8.88 6.08 13.56
CA GLY A 174 7.59 6.53 13.06
C GLY A 174 7.07 5.78 11.82
N ALA A 175 6.05 6.36 11.17
CA ALA A 175 5.36 5.72 10.06
C ALA A 175 6.28 5.46 8.87
N ARG A 176 6.13 4.28 8.26
CA ARG A 176 6.82 3.85 7.05
C ARG A 176 5.94 4.05 5.82
N PHE A 177 6.50 4.60 4.76
CA PHE A 177 5.79 4.87 3.51
C PHE A 177 6.24 3.91 2.42
N VAL A 178 5.27 3.23 1.80
CA VAL A 178 5.52 2.28 0.71
C VAL A 178 4.68 2.65 -0.51
N PRO A 179 5.24 3.42 -1.45
CA PRO A 179 4.62 3.66 -2.74
C PRO A 179 4.57 2.39 -3.58
N VAL A 180 3.42 2.16 -4.21
CA VAL A 180 3.23 1.11 -5.21
C VAL A 180 3.12 1.78 -6.58
N LEU A 181 4.05 1.47 -7.47
CA LEU A 181 4.27 2.18 -8.72
C LEU A 181 4.03 1.27 -9.93
N THR A 182 3.56 1.87 -11.03
CA THR A 182 3.58 1.25 -12.36
C THR A 182 3.59 2.32 -13.44
N ARG A 183 4.12 1.98 -14.63
CA ARG A 183 4.08 2.84 -15.82
C ARG A 183 2.74 2.75 -16.58
N LYS A 184 1.96 1.67 -16.39
CA LYS A 184 0.79 1.37 -17.24
C LYS A 184 -0.43 0.98 -16.42
N GLY A 185 -1.59 1.48 -16.83
CA GLY A 185 -2.89 1.01 -16.34
C GLY A 185 -3.11 -0.48 -16.67
N GLY A 186 -3.70 -1.22 -15.73
CA GLY A 186 -4.16 -2.59 -15.98
C GLY A 186 -3.22 -3.72 -15.53
N VAL A 187 -1.98 -3.45 -15.10
CA VAL A 187 -1.07 -4.50 -14.57
C VAL A 187 -1.49 -5.06 -13.19
N GLY A 188 -2.51 -4.45 -12.56
CA GLY A 188 -3.01 -4.84 -11.24
C GLY A 188 -2.31 -4.15 -10.07
N LYS A 189 -1.76 -2.94 -10.27
CA LYS A 189 -1.15 -2.13 -9.20
C LYS A 189 -2.04 -2.03 -7.95
N THR A 190 -3.26 -1.54 -8.12
CA THR A 190 -4.25 -1.42 -7.03
C THR A 190 -4.57 -2.76 -6.36
N THR A 191 -4.59 -3.85 -7.14
CA THR A 191 -4.74 -5.21 -6.64
C THR A 191 -3.57 -5.58 -5.73
N ILE A 192 -2.33 -5.32 -6.16
CA ILE A 192 -1.12 -5.57 -5.36
C ILE A 192 -1.10 -4.70 -4.11
N THR A 193 -1.46 -3.42 -4.21
CA THR A 193 -1.54 -2.52 -3.05
C THR A 193 -2.53 -3.04 -2.01
N THR A 194 -3.71 -3.49 -2.46
CA THR A 194 -4.73 -4.07 -1.57
C THR A 194 -4.24 -5.37 -0.93
N LEU A 195 -3.64 -6.27 -1.72
CA LEU A 195 -3.11 -7.54 -1.23
C LEU A 195 -1.99 -7.36 -0.22
N LEU A 196 -1.05 -6.46 -0.49
CA LEU A 196 0.03 -6.11 0.42
C LEU A 196 -0.53 -5.55 1.73
N GLY A 197 -1.49 -4.62 1.65
CA GLY A 197 -2.14 -4.05 2.82
C GLY A 197 -2.88 -5.09 3.67
N MET A 198 -3.66 -5.96 3.03
CA MET A 198 -4.34 -7.07 3.70
C MET A 198 -3.35 -8.04 4.34
N ALA A 199 -2.25 -8.38 3.65
CA ALA A 199 -1.23 -9.28 4.17
C ALA A 199 -0.54 -8.70 5.41
N LEU A 200 -0.17 -7.42 5.38
CA LEU A 200 0.38 -6.69 6.53
C LEU A 200 -0.63 -6.67 7.69
N ALA A 201 -1.87 -6.24 7.43
CA ALA A 201 -2.91 -6.08 8.45
C ALA A 201 -3.37 -7.42 9.07
N THR A 202 -3.22 -8.55 8.36
CA THR A 202 -3.56 -9.87 8.93
C THR A 202 -2.58 -10.37 9.98
N VAL A 203 -1.34 -9.87 9.94
CA VAL A 203 -0.27 -10.32 10.84
C VAL A 203 0.02 -9.26 11.90
N ARG A 204 0.17 -8.00 11.50
CA ARG A 204 0.57 -6.93 12.41
C ARG A 204 -0.58 -6.50 13.31
N GLU A 205 -0.25 -6.16 14.55
CA GLU A 205 -1.20 -5.59 15.51
C GLU A 205 -1.36 -4.07 15.35
N ASP A 206 -0.38 -3.42 14.74
CA ASP A 206 -0.42 -1.99 14.43
C ASP A 206 -1.29 -1.68 13.19
N ARG A 207 -1.55 -0.39 12.97
CA ARG A 207 -2.53 0.07 11.99
C ARG A 207 -1.88 0.31 10.63
N ILE A 208 -2.49 -0.27 9.59
CA ILE A 208 -2.07 -0.16 8.19
C ILE A 208 -3.13 0.61 7.39
N ILE A 209 -2.69 1.58 6.59
CA ILE A 209 -3.56 2.32 5.68
C ILE A 209 -3.05 2.24 4.24
N ALA A 210 -3.97 2.17 3.28
CA ALA A 210 -3.68 2.37 1.87
C ALA A 210 -4.39 3.63 1.36
N ILE A 211 -3.63 4.54 0.77
CA ILE A 211 -4.10 5.82 0.21
C ILE A 211 -4.13 5.68 -1.31
N ASP A 212 -5.26 5.99 -1.92
CA ASP A 212 -5.36 6.11 -3.38
C ASP A 212 -4.86 7.49 -3.80
N ALA A 213 -3.72 7.53 -4.49
CA ALA A 213 -3.09 8.76 -4.98
C ALA A 213 -3.19 8.87 -6.50
N ASN A 214 -4.31 8.39 -7.08
CA ASN A 214 -4.57 8.49 -8.51
C ASN A 214 -5.41 9.75 -8.84
N PRO A 215 -4.87 10.70 -9.64
CA PRO A 215 -5.59 11.91 -10.04
C PRO A 215 -6.58 11.70 -11.21
N ASP A 216 -6.60 10.55 -11.88
CA ASP A 216 -7.53 10.34 -13.00
C ASP A 216 -8.84 9.67 -12.53
N ARG A 217 -8.70 8.50 -11.89
CA ARG A 217 -9.79 7.73 -11.31
C ARG A 217 -9.24 6.72 -10.30
N GLY A 218 -9.56 6.93 -9.03
CA GLY A 218 -9.26 5.95 -7.98
C GLY A 218 -10.02 4.65 -8.19
N THR A 219 -9.31 3.53 -8.03
CA THR A 219 -9.92 2.19 -8.09
C THR A 219 -9.66 1.39 -6.82
N LEU A 220 -8.90 1.93 -5.86
CA LEU A 220 -8.56 1.24 -4.62
C LEU A 220 -9.80 0.97 -3.76
N ALA A 221 -10.67 1.96 -3.67
CA ALA A 221 -11.92 1.84 -2.91
C ALA A 221 -12.93 0.87 -3.55
N GLU A 222 -12.73 0.45 -4.80
CA GLU A 222 -13.55 -0.59 -5.45
C GLU A 222 -13.12 -2.01 -5.01
N ARG A 223 -11.92 -2.16 -4.41
CA ARG A 223 -11.37 -3.44 -3.96
C ARG A 223 -11.77 -3.84 -2.54
N VAL A 224 -12.47 -2.97 -1.81
CA VAL A 224 -12.99 -3.24 -0.48
C VAL A 224 -14.44 -2.78 -0.33
N THR A 225 -15.13 -3.30 0.66
CA THR A 225 -16.50 -2.84 0.98
C THR A 225 -16.46 -1.39 1.44
N LYS A 226 -17.02 -0.48 0.63
CA LYS A 226 -17.12 0.95 0.97
C LYS A 226 -18.04 1.15 2.19
N GLN A 227 -17.50 1.80 3.23
CA GLN A 227 -18.24 2.15 4.45
C GLN A 227 -18.52 3.66 4.52
N THR A 228 -17.73 4.46 3.80
CA THR A 228 -17.85 5.91 3.74
C THR A 228 -17.71 6.38 2.29
N ARG A 229 -18.21 7.58 2.01
CA ARG A 229 -17.99 8.28 0.74
C ARG A 229 -16.84 9.29 0.82
N ALA A 230 -16.21 9.40 1.99
CA ALA A 230 -15.13 10.34 2.20
C ALA A 230 -13.92 10.03 1.32
N THR A 231 -13.24 11.08 0.87
CA THR A 231 -12.06 10.99 0.00
C THR A 231 -10.83 11.64 0.65
N VAL A 232 -9.66 11.48 0.01
CA VAL A 232 -8.43 12.22 0.36
C VAL A 232 -8.67 13.73 0.53
N ARG A 233 -9.58 14.31 -0.28
CA ARG A 233 -9.92 15.74 -0.20
C ARG A 233 -10.68 16.09 1.07
N ASP A 234 -11.56 15.21 1.55
CA ASP A 234 -12.23 15.43 2.84
C ASP A 234 -11.22 15.46 3.99
N VAL A 235 -10.15 14.67 3.91
CA VAL A 235 -9.05 14.70 4.89
C VAL A 235 -8.34 16.05 4.85
N VAL A 236 -7.99 16.55 3.65
CA VAL A 236 -7.35 17.87 3.49
C VAL A 236 -8.26 18.99 4.02
N ASN A 237 -9.51 19.04 3.57
CA ASN A 237 -10.47 20.08 3.95
C ASN A 237 -10.80 20.07 5.46
N ARG A 238 -10.71 18.91 6.10
CA ARG A 238 -11.00 18.73 7.53
C ARG A 238 -9.74 18.58 8.37
N ALA A 239 -8.55 18.80 7.82
CA ALA A 239 -7.28 18.57 8.52
C ALA A 239 -7.22 19.29 9.87
N ALA A 240 -7.69 20.53 9.94
CA ALA A 240 -7.73 21.33 11.17
C ALA A 240 -8.78 20.84 12.19
N SER A 241 -9.84 20.15 11.75
CA SER A 241 -10.89 19.64 12.63
C SER A 241 -10.66 18.19 13.08
N ILE A 242 -9.72 17.46 12.47
CA ILE A 242 -9.33 16.11 12.89
C ILE A 242 -8.44 16.22 14.14
N GLN A 243 -9.07 16.10 15.32
CA GLN A 243 -8.39 16.19 16.62
C GLN A 243 -7.87 14.83 17.11
N GLY A 244 -8.32 13.73 16.53
CA GLY A 244 -7.91 12.40 16.94
C GLY A 244 -8.29 11.29 15.96
N PHE A 245 -7.86 10.07 16.30
CA PHE A 245 -8.05 8.88 15.47
C PHE A 245 -9.53 8.55 15.20
N THR A 246 -10.41 8.82 16.16
CA THR A 246 -11.85 8.58 16.02
C THR A 246 -12.46 9.41 14.90
N ASP A 247 -11.98 10.64 14.68
CA ASP A 247 -12.45 11.48 13.59
C ASP A 247 -11.87 11.03 12.25
N PHE A 248 -10.58 10.65 12.25
CA PHE A 248 -9.94 10.11 11.05
C PHE A 248 -10.59 8.80 10.56
N THR A 249 -10.99 7.91 11.48
CA THR A 249 -11.63 6.63 11.13
C THR A 249 -12.96 6.81 10.37
N LYS A 250 -13.64 7.96 10.53
CA LYS A 250 -14.88 8.26 9.78
C LYS A 250 -14.61 8.54 8.29
N LEU A 251 -13.36 8.81 7.93
CA LEU A 251 -12.92 9.20 6.59
C LEU A 251 -12.34 8.02 5.80
N VAL A 252 -12.16 6.85 6.42
CA VAL A 252 -11.61 5.65 5.78
C VAL A 252 -12.64 4.53 5.74
N SER A 253 -12.48 3.61 4.78
CA SER A 253 -13.21 2.33 4.78
C SER A 253 -12.29 1.23 5.28
N ARG A 254 -12.77 0.39 6.21
CA ARG A 254 -12.02 -0.72 6.80
C ARG A 254 -12.50 -2.07 6.29
N ASP A 255 -11.57 -2.88 5.80
CA ASP A 255 -11.81 -4.29 5.47
C ASP A 255 -11.75 -5.21 6.71
N THR A 256 -12.27 -6.44 6.56
CA THR A 256 -12.18 -7.56 7.49
C THR A 256 -10.78 -7.88 8.02
N THR A 257 -9.72 -7.58 7.26
CA THR A 257 -8.32 -7.72 7.69
C THR A 257 -7.81 -6.60 8.59
N ARG A 258 -8.63 -5.57 8.84
CA ARG A 258 -8.27 -4.30 9.50
C ARG A 258 -7.43 -3.34 8.65
N LEU A 259 -7.28 -3.60 7.34
CA LEU A 259 -6.74 -2.62 6.40
C LEU A 259 -7.71 -1.43 6.29
N ASP A 260 -7.22 -0.22 6.57
CA ASP A 260 -7.93 1.02 6.29
C ASP A 260 -7.60 1.51 4.87
N ILE A 261 -8.60 1.98 4.14
CA ILE A 261 -8.44 2.53 2.80
C ILE A 261 -9.01 3.94 2.75
N LEU A 262 -8.18 4.86 2.28
CA LEU A 262 -8.57 6.23 1.95
C LEU A 262 -8.70 6.37 0.43
N ALA A 263 -9.93 6.59 -0.02
CA ALA A 263 -10.27 6.67 -1.43
C ALA A 263 -9.85 8.02 -2.05
N SER A 264 -9.50 8.01 -3.32
CA SER A 264 -9.39 9.26 -4.10
C SER A 264 -10.77 9.72 -4.54
N ASP A 265 -10.88 10.96 -5.00
CA ASP A 265 -12.09 11.42 -5.65
C ASP A 265 -12.27 10.72 -7.02
N THR A 266 -13.52 10.52 -7.40
CA THR A 266 -13.92 9.87 -8.65
C THR A 266 -14.22 10.85 -9.77
N ASP A 267 -14.33 12.15 -9.46
CA ASP A 267 -14.54 13.20 -10.45
C ASP A 267 -13.20 13.69 -11.04
N PRO A 268 -12.93 13.46 -12.34
CA PRO A 268 -11.66 13.85 -12.98
C PRO A 268 -11.36 15.35 -12.93
N MET A 269 -12.39 16.21 -12.97
CA MET A 269 -12.22 17.67 -12.88
C MET A 269 -11.79 18.11 -11.49
N LEU A 270 -12.14 17.32 -10.48
CA LEU A 270 -11.72 17.52 -9.11
C LEU A 270 -10.38 16.85 -8.84
N SER A 271 -10.07 15.72 -9.48
CA SER A 271 -8.86 14.94 -9.22
C SER A 271 -7.58 15.49 -9.88
N GLU A 272 -7.67 16.30 -10.95
CA GLU A 272 -6.52 17.10 -11.45
C GLU A 272 -5.96 18.10 -10.41
N ALA A 273 -6.76 18.46 -9.40
CA ALA A 273 -6.36 19.40 -8.34
C ALA A 273 -5.79 18.72 -7.07
N PHE A 274 -5.62 17.39 -7.05
CA PHE A 274 -4.89 16.72 -5.94
C PHE A 274 -3.38 16.81 -6.20
N ASP A 275 -2.72 17.71 -5.50
CA ASP A 275 -1.33 18.08 -5.74
C ASP A 275 -0.36 17.53 -4.68
N GLU A 276 0.91 17.93 -4.82
CA GLU A 276 1.97 17.55 -3.90
C GLU A 276 1.63 17.95 -2.44
N ASN A 277 1.10 19.15 -2.22
CA ASN A 277 0.81 19.68 -0.89
C ASN A 277 -0.35 18.93 -0.24
N ASP A 278 -1.40 18.63 -0.99
CA ASP A 278 -2.52 17.83 -0.50
C ASP A 278 -2.06 16.44 -0.04
N TYR A 279 -1.19 15.79 -0.83
CA TYR A 279 -0.61 14.51 -0.41
C TYR A 279 0.23 14.66 0.86
N ASN A 280 1.05 15.71 0.99
CA ASN A 280 1.83 15.97 2.20
C ASN A 280 0.92 16.03 3.44
N VAL A 281 -0.19 16.77 3.37
CA VAL A 281 -1.15 16.91 4.48
C VAL A 281 -1.77 15.56 4.85
N VAL A 282 -2.21 14.79 3.87
CA VAL A 282 -2.81 13.47 4.11
C VAL A 282 -1.77 12.50 4.70
N ALA A 283 -0.56 12.47 4.14
CA ALA A 283 0.55 11.63 4.60
C ALA A 283 0.94 11.96 6.05
N ASP A 284 1.05 13.23 6.39
CA ASP A 284 1.42 13.69 7.73
C ASP A 284 0.34 13.39 8.77
N LEU A 285 -0.95 13.47 8.38
CA LEU A 285 -2.06 13.04 9.24
C LEU A 285 -2.08 11.51 9.41
N ALA A 286 -1.89 10.76 8.33
CA ALA A 286 -1.82 9.31 8.38
C ALA A 286 -0.66 8.83 9.26
N ALA A 287 0.51 9.45 9.16
CA ALA A 287 1.70 9.10 9.94
C ALA A 287 1.51 9.23 11.47
N ARG A 288 0.53 10.02 11.93
CA ARG A 288 0.20 10.15 13.37
C ARG A 288 -0.53 8.93 13.91
N TYR A 289 -1.22 8.20 13.05
CA TYR A 289 -2.14 7.14 13.46
C TYR A 289 -1.76 5.76 12.93
N TYR A 290 -1.04 5.68 11.82
CA TYR A 290 -0.68 4.45 11.13
C TYR A 290 0.83 4.23 11.16
N SER A 291 1.24 2.98 11.32
CA SER A 291 2.67 2.61 11.29
C SER A 291 3.16 2.38 9.86
N ILE A 292 2.28 1.98 8.95
CA ILE A 292 2.59 1.77 7.54
C ILE A 292 1.52 2.42 6.67
N VAL A 293 1.98 3.23 5.72
CA VAL A 293 1.18 3.94 4.74
C VAL A 293 1.54 3.44 3.34
N LEU A 294 0.64 2.67 2.75
CA LEU A 294 0.75 2.26 1.35
C LEU A 294 0.18 3.35 0.46
N THR A 295 0.89 3.73 -0.60
CA THR A 295 0.41 4.74 -1.55
C THR A 295 0.18 4.09 -2.91
N ASP A 296 -1.09 3.96 -3.30
CA ASP A 296 -1.48 3.46 -4.62
C ASP A 296 -1.31 4.57 -5.66
N CYS A 297 -0.10 4.71 -6.21
CA CYS A 297 0.23 5.84 -7.08
C CYS A 297 -0.48 5.72 -8.43
N GLY A 298 -1.02 6.79 -9.00
CA GLY A 298 -1.65 6.75 -10.33
C GLY A 298 -0.78 6.19 -11.46
N THR A 299 -1.33 6.09 -12.67
CA THR A 299 -0.65 5.47 -13.83
C THR A 299 0.42 6.34 -14.49
N GLY A 300 0.61 7.58 -14.02
CA GLY A 300 1.61 8.51 -14.51
C GLY A 300 2.76 8.72 -13.53
N ILE A 301 4.00 8.45 -13.97
CA ILE A 301 5.23 8.77 -13.23
C ILE A 301 5.47 10.30 -13.15
N VAL A 302 4.75 11.09 -13.95
CA VAL A 302 4.98 12.53 -14.15
C VAL A 302 3.99 13.42 -13.36
N HIS A 303 3.15 12.84 -12.50
CA HIS A 303 2.23 13.63 -11.68
C HIS A 303 2.96 14.32 -10.52
N SER A 304 2.48 15.52 -10.15
CA SER A 304 2.99 16.37 -9.06
C SER A 304 3.15 15.61 -7.73
N VAL A 305 2.27 14.66 -7.45
CA VAL A 305 2.27 13.82 -6.23
C VAL A 305 3.45 12.84 -6.15
N MET A 306 4.03 12.44 -7.30
CA MET A 306 5.08 11.42 -7.35
C MET A 306 6.33 11.84 -6.56
N ARG A 307 6.70 13.12 -6.65
CA ARG A 307 7.87 13.64 -5.94
C ARG A 307 7.69 13.56 -4.43
N ALA A 308 6.58 14.07 -3.87
CA ALA A 308 6.34 13.99 -2.43
C ALA A 308 6.17 12.54 -1.94
N THR A 309 5.64 11.67 -2.78
CA THR A 309 5.51 10.24 -2.48
C THR A 309 6.87 9.57 -2.40
N LEU A 310 7.75 9.79 -3.37
CA LEU A 310 9.11 9.22 -3.40
C LEU A 310 10.03 9.81 -2.34
N GLN A 311 9.89 11.09 -2.01
CA GLN A 311 10.67 11.74 -0.95
C GLN A 311 10.39 11.17 0.44
N ARG A 312 9.17 10.66 0.68
CA ARG A 312 8.81 9.98 1.93
C ARG A 312 9.11 8.49 1.92
N ALA A 313 9.33 7.90 0.75
CA ALA A 313 9.37 6.46 0.58
C ALA A 313 10.52 5.83 1.35
N ASP A 314 10.19 4.82 2.15
CA ASP A 314 11.17 3.95 2.82
C ASP A 314 11.50 2.73 1.97
N SER A 315 10.54 2.30 1.17
CA SER A 315 10.64 1.19 0.23
C SER A 315 9.64 1.41 -0.90
N ILE A 316 9.92 0.88 -2.10
CA ILE A 316 8.98 0.98 -3.22
C ILE A 316 8.66 -0.41 -3.77
N VAL A 317 7.41 -0.58 -4.19
CA VAL A 317 6.96 -1.79 -4.89
C VAL A 317 6.66 -1.43 -6.34
N ILE A 318 7.38 -2.05 -7.28
CA ILE A 318 7.10 -1.91 -8.71
C ILE A 318 6.23 -3.07 -9.15
N VAL A 319 5.07 -2.75 -9.75
CA VAL A 319 4.15 -3.77 -10.26
C VAL A 319 4.38 -3.98 -11.75
N SER A 320 4.72 -5.22 -12.10
CA SER A 320 4.83 -5.69 -13.48
C SER A 320 3.80 -6.78 -13.74
N GLY A 321 3.32 -6.88 -14.97
CA GLY A 321 2.58 -8.06 -15.41
C GLY A 321 3.51 -9.19 -15.85
N GLY A 322 2.91 -10.31 -16.26
CA GLY A 322 3.62 -11.53 -16.70
C GLY A 322 4.09 -11.52 -18.16
N SER A 323 3.91 -10.42 -18.89
CA SER A 323 4.35 -10.28 -20.29
C SER A 323 5.65 -9.47 -20.42
N VAL A 324 6.37 -9.69 -21.54
CA VAL A 324 7.63 -8.98 -21.84
C VAL A 324 7.41 -7.47 -21.98
N ASP A 325 6.29 -7.04 -22.58
CA ASP A 325 5.98 -5.63 -22.77
C ASP A 325 5.74 -4.92 -21.42
N GLU A 326 5.03 -5.58 -20.50
CA GLU A 326 4.80 -5.05 -19.16
C GLU A 326 6.09 -5.00 -18.34
N ALA A 327 6.93 -6.02 -18.46
CA ALA A 327 8.25 -6.05 -17.83
C ALA A 327 9.14 -4.91 -18.35
N ARG A 328 9.16 -4.67 -19.66
CA ARG A 328 9.90 -3.56 -20.27
C ARG A 328 9.46 -2.21 -19.70
N LEU A 329 8.15 -1.98 -19.56
CA LEU A 329 7.61 -0.74 -19.01
C LEU A 329 7.95 -0.55 -17.51
N ALA A 330 7.96 -1.63 -16.74
CA ALA A 330 8.45 -1.61 -15.37
C ALA A 330 9.97 -1.31 -15.31
N SER A 331 10.77 -1.83 -16.23
CA SER A 331 12.20 -1.49 -16.32
C SER A 331 12.48 -0.05 -16.73
N GLU A 332 11.64 0.53 -17.59
CA GLU A 332 11.69 1.97 -17.92
C GLU A 332 11.36 2.83 -16.69
N THR A 333 10.45 2.35 -15.81
CA THR A 333 10.16 3.01 -14.52
C THR A 333 11.39 3.02 -13.61
N LEU A 334 12.04 1.87 -13.46
CA LEU A 334 13.28 1.77 -12.67
C LEU A 334 14.38 2.68 -13.23
N THR A 335 14.55 2.69 -14.56
CA THR A 335 15.54 3.54 -15.23
C THR A 335 15.25 5.03 -15.01
N TRP A 336 13.96 5.42 -15.06
CA TRP A 336 13.57 6.80 -14.77
C TRP A 336 13.86 7.16 -13.31
N LEU A 337 13.54 6.28 -12.36
CA LEU A 337 13.82 6.50 -10.94
C LEU A 337 15.33 6.69 -10.68
N GLU A 338 16.16 5.83 -11.26
CA GLU A 338 17.63 5.94 -11.19
C GLU A 338 18.12 7.27 -11.78
N ALA A 339 17.64 7.65 -12.96
CA ALA A 339 18.01 8.90 -13.63
C ALA A 339 17.58 10.16 -12.85
N ASN A 340 16.57 10.05 -11.99
CA ASN A 340 16.05 11.15 -11.17
C ASN A 340 16.55 11.11 -9.71
N GLY A 341 17.60 10.34 -9.41
CA GLY A 341 18.27 10.34 -8.10
C GLY A 341 17.69 9.38 -7.07
N TYR A 342 16.74 8.52 -7.45
CA TYR A 342 16.14 7.51 -6.56
C TYR A 342 16.83 6.14 -6.68
N GLY A 343 18.13 6.12 -7.02
CA GLY A 343 18.89 4.89 -7.25
C GLY A 343 18.96 3.96 -6.04
N GLU A 344 19.11 4.48 -4.83
CA GLU A 344 19.10 3.66 -3.61
C GLU A 344 17.71 3.05 -3.34
N LEU A 345 16.63 3.80 -3.57
CA LEU A 345 15.27 3.27 -3.50
C LEU A 345 15.05 2.14 -4.52
N VAL A 346 15.58 2.28 -5.74
CA VAL A 346 15.52 1.24 -6.77
C VAL A 346 16.28 -0.01 -6.36
N ARG A 347 17.50 0.13 -5.81
CA ARG A 347 18.28 -1.01 -5.32
C ARG A 347 17.56 -1.77 -4.22
N ASN A 348 16.83 -1.06 -3.37
CA ASN A 348 16.05 -1.65 -2.28
C ASN A 348 14.64 -2.12 -2.70
N ALA A 349 14.20 -1.75 -3.90
CA ALA A 349 12.84 -1.98 -4.40
C ALA A 349 12.49 -3.48 -4.46
N VAL A 350 11.19 -3.73 -4.48
CA VAL A 350 10.62 -5.06 -4.70
C VAL A 350 9.79 -5.04 -5.98
N VAL A 351 10.05 -5.96 -6.90
CA VAL A 351 9.19 -6.13 -8.08
C VAL A 351 8.15 -7.20 -7.79
N ALA A 352 6.87 -6.82 -7.83
CA ALA A 352 5.75 -7.75 -7.75
C ALA A 352 5.29 -8.09 -9.18
N ILE A 353 5.52 -9.34 -9.61
CA ILE A 353 5.05 -9.81 -10.92
C ILE A 353 3.66 -10.41 -10.76
N ASN A 354 2.65 -9.67 -11.20
CA ASN A 354 1.26 -10.08 -11.17
C ASN A 354 0.92 -10.92 -12.41
N THR A 355 0.68 -12.21 -12.21
CA THR A 355 0.29 -13.13 -13.30
C THR A 355 -1.24 -13.08 -13.48
N ALA A 356 -1.72 -12.00 -14.08
CA ALA A 356 -3.15 -11.72 -14.23
C ALA A 356 -3.91 -12.65 -15.20
N THR A 357 -3.23 -13.56 -15.90
CA THR A 357 -3.85 -14.46 -16.89
C THR A 357 -3.41 -15.91 -16.71
N GLN A 358 -4.37 -16.84 -16.79
CA GLN A 358 -4.09 -18.27 -16.91
C GLN A 358 -3.34 -18.53 -18.23
N GLY A 359 -2.10 -19.01 -18.14
CA GLY A 359 -1.29 -19.32 -19.34
C GLY A 359 -0.07 -18.43 -19.54
N THR A 360 0.33 -17.65 -18.55
CA THR A 360 1.66 -17.00 -18.55
C THR A 360 2.73 -18.08 -18.72
N ASN A 361 3.55 -17.98 -19.78
CA ASN A 361 4.59 -18.97 -20.06
C ASN A 361 5.69 -18.84 -18.99
N LEU A 362 5.91 -19.93 -18.23
CA LEU A 362 6.92 -20.01 -17.17
C LEU A 362 8.29 -19.53 -17.67
N VAL A 363 8.75 -20.02 -18.83
CA VAL A 363 10.08 -19.67 -19.38
C VAL A 363 10.25 -18.16 -19.56
N LYS A 364 9.21 -17.47 -20.02
CA LYS A 364 9.24 -16.01 -20.16
C LYS A 364 9.30 -15.30 -18.81
N LEU A 365 8.65 -15.87 -17.80
CA LEU A 365 8.66 -15.34 -16.43
C LEU A 365 10.07 -15.43 -15.82
N GLU A 366 10.77 -16.55 -16.00
CA GLU A 366 12.16 -16.69 -15.54
C GLU A 366 13.10 -15.66 -16.20
N GLU A 367 12.92 -15.37 -17.49
CA GLU A 367 13.69 -14.32 -18.19
C GLU A 367 13.38 -12.92 -17.65
N ILE A 368 12.10 -12.62 -17.40
CA ILE A 368 11.66 -11.36 -16.79
C ILE A 368 12.28 -11.19 -15.40
N GLU A 369 12.32 -12.25 -14.60
CA GLU A 369 12.93 -12.20 -13.28
C GLU A 369 14.45 -12.00 -13.34
N ALA A 370 15.13 -12.73 -14.23
CA ALA A 370 16.56 -12.56 -14.43
C ALA A 370 16.90 -11.12 -14.83
N HIS A 371 16.04 -10.48 -15.63
CA HIS A 371 16.18 -9.07 -15.98
C HIS A 371 16.13 -8.15 -14.75
N PHE A 372 15.14 -8.31 -13.87
CA PHE A 372 14.98 -7.46 -12.68
C PHE A 372 16.00 -7.76 -11.57
N ALA A 373 16.47 -9.00 -11.45
CA ALA A 373 17.35 -9.44 -10.35
C ALA A 373 18.67 -8.68 -10.29
N SER A 374 19.09 -8.06 -11.39
CA SER A 374 20.29 -7.22 -11.47
C SER A 374 20.11 -5.79 -10.92
N ARG A 375 18.87 -5.35 -10.71
CA ARG A 375 18.52 -3.94 -10.41
C ARG A 375 17.82 -3.74 -9.08
N VAL A 376 16.99 -4.71 -8.67
CA VAL A 376 16.14 -4.61 -7.47
C VAL A 376 16.56 -5.63 -6.43
N ARG A 377 16.16 -5.42 -5.18
CA ARG A 377 16.54 -6.30 -4.06
C ARG A 377 15.91 -7.68 -4.15
N GLN A 378 14.63 -7.73 -4.51
CA GLN A 378 13.83 -8.96 -4.53
C GLN A 378 12.70 -8.88 -5.55
N ILE A 379 12.24 -10.05 -5.99
CA ILE A 379 11.12 -10.22 -6.92
C ILE A 379 10.15 -11.22 -6.32
N VAL A 380 8.85 -10.94 -6.41
CA VAL A 380 7.79 -11.82 -5.90
C VAL A 380 6.76 -12.09 -6.98
N ARG A 381 6.49 -13.37 -7.26
CA ARG A 381 5.42 -13.79 -8.16
C ARG A 381 4.09 -13.79 -7.42
N ILE A 382 3.10 -13.08 -7.93
CA ILE A 382 1.72 -13.17 -7.48
C ILE A 382 0.96 -14.05 -8.48
N PRO A 383 0.50 -15.25 -8.06
CA PRO A 383 -0.15 -16.20 -8.97
C PRO A 383 -1.53 -15.71 -9.40
N TYR A 384 -1.99 -16.21 -10.56
CA TYR A 384 -3.36 -16.01 -10.99
C TYR A 384 -4.36 -16.50 -9.93
N ASP A 385 -5.30 -15.62 -9.59
CA ASP A 385 -6.43 -15.91 -8.72
C ASP A 385 -7.71 -15.32 -9.33
N GLU A 386 -8.75 -16.13 -9.38
CA GLU A 386 -10.04 -15.75 -9.98
C GLU A 386 -10.69 -14.59 -9.23
N GLN A 387 -10.51 -14.54 -7.91
CA GLN A 387 -11.03 -13.44 -7.08
C GLN A 387 -10.37 -12.11 -7.40
N LEU A 388 -9.09 -12.13 -7.79
CA LEU A 388 -8.35 -10.92 -8.16
C LEU A 388 -8.66 -10.49 -9.58
N ALA A 389 -8.81 -11.46 -10.49
CA ALA A 389 -9.13 -11.24 -11.91
C ALA A 389 -10.54 -10.68 -12.11
N ALA A 390 -11.48 -10.98 -11.22
CA ALA A 390 -12.85 -10.46 -11.26
C ALA A 390 -12.94 -8.93 -11.16
N GLY A 391 -11.90 -8.25 -10.66
CA GLY A 391 -11.90 -6.79 -10.52
C GLY A 391 -12.83 -6.26 -9.43
N SER A 392 -13.42 -7.14 -8.62
CA SER A 392 -14.38 -6.81 -7.56
C SER A 392 -13.71 -6.60 -6.20
N VAL A 393 -14.54 -6.43 -5.18
CA VAL A 393 -14.13 -6.49 -3.76
C VAL A 393 -13.34 -7.76 -3.50
N ILE A 394 -12.19 -7.60 -2.86
CA ILE A 394 -11.28 -8.69 -2.50
C ILE A 394 -11.58 -9.11 -1.06
N HIS A 395 -11.91 -10.38 -0.87
CA HIS A 395 -12.05 -10.98 0.44
C HIS A 395 -10.85 -11.88 0.72
N TRP A 396 -10.01 -11.52 1.70
CA TRP A 396 -8.76 -12.23 2.00
C TRP A 396 -8.95 -13.74 2.22
N ASN A 397 -10.05 -14.12 2.88
CA ASN A 397 -10.34 -15.52 3.21
C ASN A 397 -10.76 -16.35 1.99
N ASP A 398 -11.21 -15.71 0.91
CA ASP A 398 -11.67 -16.38 -0.32
C ASP A 398 -10.52 -16.59 -1.33
N LEU A 399 -9.38 -15.92 -1.11
CA LEU A 399 -8.17 -16.10 -1.91
C LEU A 399 -7.61 -17.51 -1.80
N ARG A 400 -6.99 -17.99 -2.89
CA ARG A 400 -6.29 -19.27 -2.88
C ARG A 400 -5.14 -19.24 -1.86
N PRO A 401 -4.83 -20.38 -1.20
CA PRO A 401 -3.74 -20.44 -0.24
C PRO A 401 -2.39 -19.97 -0.79
N LEU A 402 -2.09 -20.27 -2.07
CA LEU A 402 -0.86 -19.83 -2.73
C LEU A 402 -0.81 -18.31 -2.94
N THR A 403 -1.93 -17.69 -3.30
CA THR A 403 -2.06 -16.23 -3.45
C THR A 403 -1.82 -15.53 -2.12
N ARG A 404 -2.44 -16.01 -1.03
CA ARG A 404 -2.20 -15.48 0.32
C ARG A 404 -0.75 -15.65 0.75
N GLN A 405 -0.15 -16.82 0.47
CA GLN A 405 1.25 -17.07 0.80
C GLN A 405 2.17 -16.09 0.05
N SER A 406 1.93 -15.86 -1.23
CA SER A 406 2.72 -14.94 -2.05
C SER A 406 2.55 -13.47 -1.61
N ALA A 407 1.33 -13.07 -1.23
CA ALA A 407 1.07 -11.75 -0.67
C ALA A 407 1.75 -11.54 0.69
N ARG A 408 1.78 -12.57 1.55
CA ARG A 408 2.54 -12.54 2.81
C ARG A 408 4.05 -12.52 2.59
N GLU A 409 4.55 -13.22 1.58
CA GLU A 409 5.95 -13.16 1.18
C GLU A 409 6.35 -11.77 0.68
N LEU A 410 5.50 -11.14 -0.16
CA LEU A 410 5.67 -9.74 -0.55
C LEU A 410 5.72 -8.81 0.66
N ALA A 411 4.79 -8.98 1.61
CA ALA A 411 4.77 -8.19 2.85
C ALA A 411 6.07 -8.35 3.66
N ALA A 412 6.51 -9.59 3.89
CA ALA A 412 7.74 -9.84 4.64
C ALA A 412 8.96 -9.22 3.95
N ILE A 413 9.09 -9.40 2.64
CA ILE A 413 10.19 -8.83 1.87
C ILE A 413 10.18 -7.31 1.96
N VAL A 414 9.01 -6.66 1.80
CA VAL A 414 8.89 -5.20 1.92
C VAL A 414 9.35 -4.72 3.31
N ILE A 415 8.93 -5.40 4.38
CA ILE A 415 9.35 -5.08 5.76
C ILE A 415 10.85 -5.28 5.96
N ASP A 416 11.43 -6.38 5.47
CA ASP A 416 12.87 -6.65 5.57
C ASP A 416 13.73 -5.61 4.82
N GLY A 417 13.12 -4.82 3.93
CA GLY A 417 13.80 -3.75 3.21
C GLY A 417 13.69 -2.39 3.88
N MET A 418 12.94 -2.25 4.97
CA MET A 418 12.77 -0.95 5.60
C MET A 418 14.11 -0.47 6.19
N PRO A 419 14.54 0.77 5.94
CA PRO A 419 15.70 1.33 6.60
C PRO A 419 15.42 1.50 8.09
N ASP A 420 16.46 1.29 8.90
CA ASP A 420 16.46 1.71 10.30
C ASP A 420 16.51 3.24 10.34
N ARG A 421 15.51 3.86 10.99
CA ARG A 421 15.55 5.30 11.26
C ARG A 421 16.13 5.47 12.65
N GLU A 422 17.40 5.86 12.73
CA GLU A 422 18.01 6.29 13.98
C GLU A 422 17.18 7.48 14.53
N SER A 423 16.87 7.41 15.83
CA SER A 423 15.94 8.32 16.52
C SER A 423 16.51 9.71 16.77
#